data_AF-C5S2U0-F1
#
_entry.id   AF-C5S2U0-F1
#
_cell.length_a   1.000
_cell.length_b   1.000
_cell.length_c   1.000
_cell.angle_alpha   90.00
_cell.angle_beta   90.00
_cell.angle_gamma   90.00
#
_symmetry.space_group_name_H-M   'P 1'
#
loop_
_entity.id
_entity.type
_entity.pdbx_description
1 polymer ?
#
loop_
_entity_poly.entity_id
_entity_poly.type
_entity_poly.pdbx_seq_one_letter_code
_entity_poly.pdbx_strand_id
1 'polypeptide(L)'
;MANDLILTGNKALANVQRSISVLNKLLPNSLDKLAWWNSLSYDWKNIFLSELKASEIEFNQKPDFYLEKLFNITLFDTTKLKICKNQIQDISPLGNLTQLTSLDLRYNQIQDISTLGNLTKLTRLRLDVNKIQDISALGNLTQLTELALHANQIRNISALRHLTQLISLDLGRNQIQDISPLATLENLETLHLGLTPISQPNIDWLQSKLPNCWIIY
;
A
#
# COMPACT_ATOMS: atom_id res chain seq x y z
N MET A 1 -15.36 -29.14 -40.51
CA MET A 1 -14.50 -29.04 -39.31
C MET A 1 -13.59 -27.80 -39.29
N ALA A 2 -13.87 -26.73 -40.07
CA ALA A 2 -13.01 -25.52 -40.09
C ALA A 2 -13.67 -24.24 -39.52
N ASN A 3 -14.96 -24.27 -39.14
CA ASN A 3 -15.68 -23.08 -38.66
C ASN A 3 -15.72 -22.89 -37.13
N ASP A 4 -15.38 -23.92 -36.34
CA ASP A 4 -15.43 -23.84 -34.86
C ASP A 4 -14.18 -23.22 -34.22
N LEU A 5 -13.06 -23.15 -34.94
CA LEU A 5 -11.81 -22.52 -34.46
C LEU A 5 -11.84 -20.99 -34.55
N ILE A 6 -12.64 -20.41 -35.45
CA ILE A 6 -12.72 -18.95 -35.65
C ILE A 6 -13.70 -18.31 -34.66
N LEU A 7 -14.78 -19.01 -34.28
CA LEU A 7 -15.78 -18.53 -33.32
C LEU A 7 -15.29 -18.59 -31.85
N THR A 8 -14.45 -19.56 -31.51
CA THR A 8 -13.83 -19.69 -30.19
C THR A 8 -12.76 -18.61 -29.94
N GLY A 9 -11.97 -18.25 -30.96
CA GLY A 9 -11.01 -17.15 -30.89
C GLY A 9 -11.66 -15.77 -30.69
N ASN A 10 -12.83 -15.52 -31.29
CA ASN A 10 -13.53 -14.24 -31.21
C ASN A 10 -14.28 -14.03 -29.87
N LYS A 11 -14.80 -15.10 -29.27
CA LYS A 11 -15.35 -15.06 -27.90
C LYS A 11 -14.27 -14.93 -26.85
N ALA A 12 -13.13 -15.61 -27.02
CA ALA A 12 -11.97 -15.42 -26.17
C ALA A 12 -11.45 -13.98 -26.24
N LEU A 13 -11.31 -13.38 -27.44
CA LEU A 13 -10.93 -11.97 -27.61
C LEU A 13 -11.95 -10.97 -27.03
N ALA A 14 -13.25 -11.20 -27.23
CA ALA A 14 -14.31 -10.35 -26.68
C ALA A 14 -14.43 -10.48 -25.15
N ASN A 15 -14.15 -11.67 -24.60
CA ASN A 15 -14.03 -11.89 -23.16
C ASN A 15 -12.78 -11.20 -22.61
N VAL A 16 -11.63 -11.28 -23.31
CA VAL A 16 -10.39 -10.52 -23.02
C VAL A 16 -10.63 -9.00 -22.99
N GLN A 17 -11.48 -8.46 -23.87
CA GLN A 17 -11.85 -7.03 -23.88
C GLN A 17 -12.76 -6.63 -22.70
N ARG A 18 -13.54 -7.55 -22.13
CA ARG A 18 -14.32 -7.35 -20.89
C ARG A 18 -13.49 -7.56 -19.62
N SER A 19 -12.37 -8.29 -19.69
CA SER A 19 -11.46 -8.71 -18.59
C SER A 19 -10.81 -7.60 -17.76
N ILE A 20 -11.19 -6.34 -17.95
CA ILE A 20 -10.38 -5.21 -17.55
C ILE A 20 -11.03 -4.36 -16.44
N SER A 21 -12.25 -4.60 -15.94
CA SER A 21 -12.93 -3.59 -15.09
C SER A 21 -12.31 -3.31 -13.71
N VAL A 22 -11.76 -4.31 -13.01
CA VAL A 22 -11.12 -4.14 -11.68
C VAL A 22 -9.67 -3.68 -11.83
N LEU A 23 -8.91 -4.35 -12.71
CA LEU A 23 -7.54 -3.94 -13.06
C LEU A 23 -7.51 -2.57 -13.76
N ASN A 24 -8.55 -2.17 -14.49
CA ASN A 24 -8.70 -0.81 -15.06
C ASN A 24 -8.78 0.27 -13.99
N LYS A 25 -9.30 -0.06 -12.81
CA LYS A 25 -9.43 0.92 -11.73
C LYS A 25 -8.18 0.98 -10.86
N LEU A 26 -7.43 -0.12 -10.73
CA LEU A 26 -6.21 -0.22 -9.93
C LEU A 26 -4.97 0.22 -10.70
N LEU A 27 -4.83 -0.25 -11.94
CA LEU A 27 -3.67 -0.03 -12.79
C LEU A 27 -3.96 1.08 -13.79
N PRO A 28 -2.95 1.91 -14.13
CA PRO A 28 -3.04 2.90 -15.19
C PRO A 28 -3.60 2.29 -16.48
N ASN A 29 -4.40 3.07 -17.22
CA ASN A 29 -4.87 2.67 -18.55
C ASN A 29 -3.71 2.44 -19.54
N SER A 30 -2.56 3.07 -19.30
CA SER A 30 -1.33 2.92 -20.09
C SER A 30 -0.54 1.64 -19.82
N LEU A 31 -0.88 0.86 -18.79
CA LEU A 31 -0.14 -0.34 -18.43
C LEU A 31 -0.67 -1.56 -19.22
N ASP A 32 0.23 -2.39 -19.74
CA ASP A 32 -0.12 -3.73 -20.19
C ASP A 32 -0.47 -4.62 -18.98
N LYS A 33 -1.76 -4.75 -18.71
CA LYS A 33 -2.31 -5.44 -17.55
C LYS A 33 -2.09 -6.95 -17.61
N LEU A 34 -2.08 -7.54 -18.81
CA LEU A 34 -1.86 -8.97 -18.98
C LEU A 34 -0.39 -9.31 -18.76
N ALA A 35 0.52 -8.51 -19.33
CA ALA A 35 1.95 -8.65 -19.08
C ALA A 35 2.26 -8.46 -17.58
N TRP A 36 1.66 -7.45 -16.94
CA TRP A 36 1.79 -7.23 -15.49
C TRP A 36 1.31 -8.46 -14.70
N TRP A 37 0.09 -8.95 -14.94
CA TRP A 37 -0.44 -10.13 -14.22
C TRP A 37 0.45 -11.36 -14.40
N ASN A 38 0.93 -11.61 -15.62
CA ASN A 38 1.78 -12.76 -15.91
C ASN A 38 3.15 -12.66 -15.25
N SER A 39 3.64 -11.44 -15.02
CA SER A 39 4.92 -11.20 -14.31
C SER A 39 4.86 -11.48 -12.81
N LEU A 40 3.67 -11.52 -12.21
CA LEU A 40 3.50 -11.78 -10.78
C LEU A 40 3.90 -13.21 -10.39
N SER A 41 4.53 -13.35 -9.21
CA SER A 41 4.77 -14.65 -8.59
C SER A 41 3.47 -15.35 -8.23
N TYR A 42 3.53 -16.67 -7.98
CA TYR A 42 2.37 -17.43 -7.52
C TYR A 42 1.78 -16.86 -6.23
N ASP A 43 2.64 -16.48 -5.27
CA ASP A 43 2.22 -15.89 -4.01
C ASP A 43 1.50 -14.56 -4.23
N TRP A 44 2.04 -13.70 -5.10
CA TRP A 44 1.43 -12.41 -5.43
C TRP A 44 0.09 -12.57 -6.13
N LYS A 45 -0.03 -13.52 -7.06
CA LYS A 45 -1.31 -13.88 -7.66
C LYS A 45 -2.30 -14.28 -6.56
N ASN A 46 -1.94 -15.21 -5.68
CA ASN A 46 -2.83 -15.65 -4.58
C ASN A 46 -3.24 -14.52 -3.64
N ILE A 47 -2.33 -13.61 -3.31
CA ILE A 47 -2.63 -12.42 -2.49
C ILE A 47 -3.69 -11.54 -3.17
N PHE A 48 -3.51 -11.22 -4.45
CA PHE A 48 -4.51 -10.41 -5.16
C PHE A 48 -5.85 -11.14 -5.26
N LEU A 49 -5.82 -12.46 -5.47
CA LEU A 49 -7.04 -13.28 -5.55
C LEU A 49 -7.79 -13.32 -4.21
N SER A 50 -7.08 -13.48 -3.09
CA SER A 50 -7.70 -13.55 -1.77
C SER A 50 -8.30 -12.20 -1.35
N GLU A 51 -7.61 -11.10 -1.61
CA GLU A 51 -8.05 -9.75 -1.23
C GLU A 51 -9.21 -9.24 -2.09
N LEU A 52 -9.33 -9.71 -3.32
CA LEU A 52 -10.52 -9.50 -4.15
C LEU A 52 -11.73 -10.35 -3.72
N LYS A 53 -11.63 -11.06 -2.58
CA LYS A 53 -12.59 -12.06 -2.09
C LYS A 53 -13.01 -13.05 -3.18
N ALA A 54 -12.06 -13.48 -4.00
CA ALA A 54 -12.29 -14.50 -5.00
C ALA A 54 -12.28 -15.92 -4.40
N SER A 55 -12.52 -16.04 -3.09
CA SER A 55 -12.45 -17.27 -2.30
C SER A 55 -13.54 -18.30 -2.62
N GLU A 56 -14.51 -17.97 -3.48
CA GLU A 56 -15.50 -18.92 -4.04
C GLU A 56 -15.00 -19.63 -5.32
N ILE A 57 -13.78 -19.33 -5.76
CA ILE A 57 -13.15 -19.98 -6.91
C ILE A 57 -12.29 -21.12 -6.36
N GLU A 58 -12.80 -22.35 -6.42
CA GLU A 58 -11.96 -23.54 -6.17
C GLU A 58 -10.76 -23.55 -7.14
N PHE A 59 -9.54 -23.44 -6.60
CA PHE A 59 -8.31 -23.30 -7.37
C PHE A 59 -7.76 -24.64 -7.92
N ASN A 60 -8.58 -25.69 -8.02
CA ASN A 60 -8.07 -27.04 -8.18
C ASN A 60 -7.65 -27.44 -9.60
N GLN A 61 -7.76 -26.58 -10.63
CA GLN A 61 -7.28 -26.90 -11.99
C GLN A 61 -6.78 -25.67 -12.76
N LYS A 62 -5.51 -25.77 -13.23
CA LYS A 62 -4.77 -24.97 -14.23
C LYS A 62 -4.80 -23.42 -14.14
N PRO A 63 -3.62 -22.74 -14.13
CA PRO A 63 -3.44 -21.27 -14.14
C PRO A 63 -4.34 -20.46 -15.07
N ASP A 64 -4.65 -20.99 -16.24
CA ASP A 64 -5.37 -20.27 -17.29
C ASP A 64 -6.88 -20.18 -17.02
N PHE A 65 -7.43 -21.05 -16.17
CA PHE A 65 -8.87 -21.09 -15.85
C PHE A 65 -9.29 -20.03 -14.82
N TYR A 66 -8.34 -19.46 -14.08
CA TYR A 66 -8.60 -18.51 -12.99
C TYR A 66 -9.08 -17.14 -13.48
N LEU A 67 -8.69 -16.78 -14.70
CA LEU A 67 -9.07 -15.53 -15.32
C LEU A 67 -10.60 -15.46 -15.44
N GLU A 68 -11.27 -16.46 -16.02
CA GLU A 68 -12.72 -16.44 -16.30
C GLU A 68 -13.62 -16.21 -15.08
N LYS A 69 -13.19 -16.69 -13.90
CA LYS A 69 -14.01 -16.71 -12.68
C LYS A 69 -13.76 -15.48 -11.78
N LEU A 70 -12.63 -14.79 -11.93
CA LEU A 70 -12.35 -13.48 -11.30
C LEU A 70 -13.19 -12.34 -11.90
N PHE A 71 -13.78 -12.56 -13.07
CA PHE A 71 -14.37 -11.52 -13.91
C PHE A 71 -15.77 -11.03 -13.53
N ASN A 72 -16.45 -11.66 -12.56
CA ASN A 72 -17.81 -11.29 -12.18
C ASN A 72 -17.94 -10.59 -10.82
N ILE A 73 -16.82 -10.26 -10.18
CA ILE A 73 -16.82 -9.58 -8.87
C ILE A 73 -17.00 -8.07 -9.07
N THR A 74 -18.23 -7.65 -9.33
CA THR A 74 -18.64 -6.24 -9.22
C THR A 74 -19.01 -5.97 -7.78
N LEU A 75 -18.08 -5.51 -6.92
CA LEU A 75 -18.45 -4.85 -5.63
C LEU A 75 -17.29 -4.28 -4.77
N PHE A 76 -16.03 -4.29 -5.20
CA PHE A 76 -14.94 -3.74 -4.37
C PHE A 76 -14.61 -2.28 -4.69
N ASP A 77 -14.44 -1.47 -3.64
CA ASP A 77 -13.74 -0.19 -3.72
C ASP A 77 -12.27 -0.48 -4.07
N THR A 78 -12.00 -0.48 -5.37
CA THR A 78 -10.72 -0.87 -5.97
C THR A 78 -9.57 0.12 -5.68
N THR A 79 -9.75 1.08 -4.78
CA THR A 79 -8.67 1.99 -4.37
C THR A 79 -8.08 1.62 -3.01
N LYS A 80 -8.62 0.58 -2.36
CA LYS A 80 -8.17 0.10 -1.05
C LYS A 80 -7.61 -1.30 -1.19
N LEU A 81 -6.39 -1.50 -0.69
CA LEU A 81 -5.73 -2.80 -0.69
C LEU A 81 -5.22 -3.11 0.71
N LYS A 82 -5.57 -4.29 1.21
CA LYS A 82 -5.10 -4.81 2.49
C LYS A 82 -4.29 -6.05 2.19
N ILE A 83 -3.11 -6.20 2.79
CA ILE A 83 -2.23 -7.37 2.63
C ILE A 83 -1.51 -7.56 3.96
N CYS A 84 -2.28 -7.76 5.03
CA CYS A 84 -1.75 -7.87 6.38
C CYS A 84 -1.37 -9.31 6.72
N LYS A 85 -0.42 -9.49 7.64
CA LYS A 85 -0.09 -10.80 8.26
C LYS A 85 0.37 -11.83 7.23
N ASN A 86 1.22 -11.41 6.30
CA ASN A 86 1.92 -12.30 5.38
C ASN A 86 3.42 -12.30 5.71
N GLN A 87 4.22 -12.98 4.90
CA GLN A 87 5.69 -13.00 5.02
C GLN A 87 6.33 -12.20 3.88
N ILE A 88 5.64 -11.17 3.37
CA ILE A 88 6.05 -10.40 2.20
C ILE A 88 7.29 -9.58 2.53
N GLN A 89 8.26 -9.61 1.62
CA GLN A 89 9.48 -8.80 1.68
C GLN A 89 9.55 -7.85 0.48
N ASP A 90 9.31 -8.38 -0.72
CA ASP A 90 9.29 -7.63 -1.97
C ASP A 90 7.87 -7.17 -2.31
N ILE A 91 7.67 -5.86 -2.33
CA ILE A 91 6.42 -5.20 -2.70
C ILE A 91 6.47 -4.52 -4.08
N SER A 92 7.50 -4.78 -4.89
CA SER A 92 7.63 -4.23 -6.25
C SER A 92 6.39 -4.40 -7.14
N PRO A 93 5.56 -5.47 -7.00
CA PRO A 93 4.31 -5.57 -7.76
C PRO A 93 3.30 -4.45 -7.52
N LEU A 94 3.39 -3.75 -6.38
CA LEU A 94 2.49 -2.67 -6.01
C LEU A 94 2.80 -1.34 -6.72
N GLY A 95 4.01 -1.17 -7.28
CA GLY A 95 4.48 0.12 -7.80
C GLY A 95 3.64 0.71 -8.93
N ASN A 96 2.87 -0.13 -9.63
CA ASN A 96 1.97 0.30 -10.70
C ASN A 96 0.55 0.62 -10.22
N LEU A 97 0.20 0.38 -8.95
CA LEU A 97 -1.16 0.58 -8.42
C LEU A 97 -1.42 2.04 -8.04
N THR A 98 -1.11 2.96 -8.95
CA THR A 98 -1.12 4.43 -8.74
C THR A 98 -2.48 5.02 -8.37
N GLN A 99 -3.56 4.23 -8.49
CA GLN A 99 -4.90 4.63 -8.11
C GLN A 99 -5.25 4.30 -6.65
N LEU A 100 -4.36 3.65 -5.91
CA LEU A 100 -4.59 3.34 -4.50
C LEU A 100 -4.71 4.63 -3.66
N THR A 101 -5.75 4.65 -2.83
CA THR A 101 -6.01 5.69 -1.82
C THR A 101 -5.78 5.17 -0.40
N SER A 102 -5.83 3.85 -0.20
CA SER A 102 -5.55 3.20 1.08
C SER A 102 -4.75 1.92 0.89
N LEU A 103 -3.67 1.76 1.65
CA LEU A 103 -2.82 0.57 1.63
C LEU A 103 -2.48 0.11 3.04
N ASP A 104 -2.77 -1.15 3.35
CA ASP A 104 -2.47 -1.77 4.65
C ASP A 104 -1.55 -2.98 4.46
N LEU A 105 -0.28 -2.83 4.84
CA LEU A 105 0.80 -3.81 4.70
C LEU A 105 1.35 -4.25 6.07
N ARG A 106 0.56 -4.11 7.13
CA ARG A 106 1.01 -4.44 8.49
C ARG A 106 1.37 -5.90 8.68
N TYR A 107 2.28 -6.18 9.60
CA TYR A 107 2.71 -7.54 9.97
C TYR A 107 3.26 -8.30 8.76
N ASN A 108 4.28 -7.75 8.12
CA ASN A 108 5.04 -8.39 7.04
C ASN A 108 6.54 -8.37 7.39
N GLN A 109 7.42 -8.58 6.42
CA GLN A 109 8.87 -8.53 6.58
C GLN A 109 9.51 -7.50 5.63
N ILE A 110 8.77 -6.46 5.28
CA ILE A 110 9.17 -5.45 4.29
C ILE A 110 10.34 -4.62 4.84
N GLN A 111 11.33 -4.39 3.99
CA GLN A 111 12.49 -3.54 4.30
C GLN A 111 12.58 -2.36 3.34
N ASP A 112 12.40 -2.63 2.04
CA ASP A 112 12.42 -1.65 0.97
C ASP A 112 10.99 -1.22 0.62
N ILE A 113 10.73 0.08 0.73
CA ILE A 113 9.46 0.70 0.34
C ILE A 113 9.60 1.71 -0.81
N SER A 114 10.74 1.69 -1.52
CA SER A 114 11.03 2.57 -2.66
C SER A 114 9.89 2.60 -3.70
N THR A 115 9.27 1.44 -3.95
CA THR A 115 8.15 1.29 -4.88
C THR A 115 6.92 2.14 -4.53
N LEU A 116 6.73 2.50 -3.25
CA LEU A 116 5.57 3.25 -2.79
C LEU A 116 5.63 4.73 -3.21
N GLY A 117 6.80 5.26 -3.57
CA GLY A 117 6.98 6.68 -3.87
C GLY A 117 6.16 7.20 -5.06
N ASN A 118 5.65 6.30 -5.90
CA ASN A 118 4.79 6.63 -7.04
C ASN A 118 3.29 6.60 -6.72
N LEU A 119 2.89 6.14 -5.53
CA LEU A 119 1.49 5.98 -5.13
C LEU A 119 0.93 7.28 -4.52
N THR A 120 1.08 8.40 -5.24
CA THR A 120 0.84 9.77 -4.77
C THR A 120 -0.62 10.07 -4.41
N LYS A 121 -1.56 9.17 -4.72
CA LYS A 121 -2.98 9.25 -4.34
C LYS A 121 -3.28 8.63 -2.96
N LEU A 122 -2.30 8.04 -2.30
CA LEU A 122 -2.49 7.47 -0.97
C LEU A 122 -2.87 8.56 0.05
N THR A 123 -3.96 8.28 0.77
CA THR A 123 -4.44 9.06 1.91
C THR A 123 -4.22 8.31 3.23
N ARG A 124 -4.20 6.98 3.18
CA ARG A 124 -3.98 6.11 4.35
C ARG A 124 -2.94 5.05 4.03
N LEU A 125 -1.89 4.98 4.84
CA LEU A 125 -0.82 3.99 4.68
C LEU A 125 -0.48 3.37 6.03
N ARG A 126 -0.60 2.03 6.11
CA ARG A 126 -0.24 1.27 7.32
C ARG A 126 0.88 0.29 7.02
N LEU A 127 2.01 0.44 7.71
CA LEU A 127 3.24 -0.33 7.56
C LEU A 127 3.74 -0.85 8.92
N ASP A 128 2.87 -0.87 9.94
CA ASP A 128 3.18 -1.34 11.29
C ASP A 128 3.78 -2.75 11.28
N VAL A 129 4.76 -3.00 12.15
CA VAL A 129 5.39 -4.32 12.34
C VAL A 129 6.00 -4.85 11.03
N ASN A 130 7.02 -4.14 10.55
CA ASN A 130 7.87 -4.52 9.42
C ASN A 130 9.36 -4.35 9.84
N LYS A 131 10.27 -4.30 8.87
CA LYS A 131 11.72 -4.13 9.09
C LYS A 131 12.25 -2.88 8.37
N ILE A 132 11.41 -1.87 8.19
CA ILE A 132 11.71 -0.67 7.40
C ILE A 132 12.72 0.21 8.14
N GLN A 133 13.72 0.70 7.42
CA GLN A 133 14.73 1.63 7.94
C GLN A 133 14.70 2.97 7.20
N ASP A 134 14.58 2.92 5.87
CA ASP A 134 14.50 4.10 5.01
C ASP A 134 13.05 4.37 4.61
N ILE A 135 12.60 5.59 4.86
CA ILE A 135 11.27 6.09 4.48
C ILE A 135 11.35 7.28 3.51
N SER A 136 12.49 7.50 2.86
CA SER A 136 12.70 8.55 1.84
C SER A 136 11.63 8.54 0.75
N ALA A 137 11.16 7.34 0.36
CA ALA A 137 10.09 7.14 -0.63
C ALA A 137 8.76 7.80 -0.25
N LEU A 138 8.50 8.04 1.05
CA LEU A 138 7.24 8.62 1.51
C LEU A 138 7.16 10.14 1.28
N GLY A 139 8.29 10.82 1.02
CA GLY A 139 8.35 12.29 0.98
C GLY A 139 7.46 12.97 -0.06
N ASN A 140 7.05 12.23 -1.10
CA ASN A 140 6.18 12.73 -2.17
C ASN A 140 4.69 12.37 -1.97
N LEU A 141 4.34 11.64 -0.90
CA LEU A 141 2.97 11.19 -0.65
C LEU A 141 2.17 12.25 0.13
N THR A 142 2.15 13.48 -0.38
CA THR A 142 1.63 14.67 0.30
C THR A 142 0.12 14.67 0.55
N GLN A 143 -0.61 13.68 0.03
CA GLN A 143 -2.04 13.46 0.29
C GLN A 143 -2.31 12.57 1.51
N LEU A 144 -1.26 12.05 2.17
CA LEU A 144 -1.42 11.22 3.36
C LEU A 144 -2.04 12.02 4.52
N THR A 145 -3.14 11.50 5.05
CA THR A 145 -3.79 11.97 6.27
C THR A 145 -3.54 11.02 7.44
N GLU A 146 -3.28 9.74 7.16
CA GLU A 146 -2.98 8.73 8.18
C GLU A 146 -1.77 7.90 7.77
N LEU A 147 -0.77 7.85 8.65
CA LEU A 147 0.46 7.08 8.46
C LEU A 147 0.81 6.30 9.73
N ALA A 148 0.86 4.98 9.62
CA ALA A 148 1.22 4.10 10.72
C ALA A 148 2.50 3.33 10.38
N LEU A 149 3.57 3.58 11.15
CA LEU A 149 4.93 3.04 10.97
C LEU A 149 5.42 2.39 12.28
N HIS A 150 4.50 2.02 13.18
CA HIS A 150 4.82 1.44 14.48
C HIS A 150 5.71 0.20 14.35
N ALA A 151 6.64 -0.01 15.28
CA ALA A 151 7.48 -1.21 15.34
C ALA A 151 8.23 -1.49 14.02
N ASN A 152 9.02 -0.51 13.59
CA ASN A 152 9.99 -0.63 12.50
C ASN A 152 11.41 -0.35 13.03
N GLN A 153 12.36 -0.07 12.15
CA GLN A 153 13.77 0.21 12.47
C GLN A 153 14.17 1.62 12.00
N ILE A 154 13.21 2.54 11.94
CA ILE A 154 13.39 3.87 11.37
C ILE A 154 14.21 4.74 12.32
N ARG A 155 15.14 5.51 11.76
CA ARG A 155 15.96 6.50 12.48
C ARG A 155 15.77 7.92 11.95
N ASN A 156 15.73 8.05 10.63
CA ASN A 156 15.62 9.34 9.94
C ASN A 156 14.19 9.52 9.42
N ILE A 157 13.52 10.57 9.91
CA ILE A 157 12.15 10.93 9.50
C ILE A 157 12.08 12.25 8.73
N SER A 158 13.21 12.71 8.18
CA SER A 158 13.27 13.96 7.40
C SER A 158 12.29 14.00 6.21
N ALA A 159 11.97 12.84 5.64
CA ALA A 159 10.98 12.69 4.57
C ALA A 159 9.57 13.13 4.96
N LEU A 160 9.23 13.12 6.25
CA LEU A 160 7.89 13.45 6.74
C LEU A 160 7.60 14.96 6.72
N ARG A 161 8.61 15.83 6.61
CA ARG A 161 8.49 17.30 6.74
C ARG A 161 7.52 17.97 5.74
N HIS A 162 7.15 17.26 4.67
CA HIS A 162 6.28 17.78 3.62
C HIS A 162 4.88 17.17 3.65
N LEU A 163 4.61 16.24 4.58
CA LEU A 163 3.32 15.56 4.70
C LEU A 163 2.35 16.35 5.58
N THR A 164 2.19 17.63 5.28
CA THR A 164 1.45 18.60 6.10
C THR A 164 -0.05 18.32 6.23
N GLN A 165 -0.57 17.38 5.45
CA GLN A 165 -1.96 16.89 5.55
C GLN A 165 -2.15 15.78 6.58
N LEU A 166 -1.08 15.31 7.24
CA LEU A 166 -1.18 14.28 8.26
C LEU A 166 -2.01 14.76 9.46
N ILE A 167 -2.99 13.94 9.82
CA ILE A 167 -3.86 14.08 10.99
C ILE A 167 -3.45 13.07 12.07
N SER A 168 -3.09 11.86 11.66
CA SER A 168 -2.68 10.78 12.56
C SER A 168 -1.35 10.17 12.11
N LEU A 169 -0.40 10.09 13.05
CA LEU A 169 0.93 9.54 12.83
C LEU A 169 1.35 8.62 13.98
N ASP A 170 1.68 7.37 13.65
CA ASP A 170 2.28 6.44 14.61
C ASP A 170 3.72 6.10 14.21
N LEU A 171 4.66 6.51 15.04
CA LEU A 171 6.10 6.26 14.91
C LEU A 171 6.65 5.46 16.10
N GLY A 172 5.77 4.94 16.97
CA GLY A 172 6.18 4.24 18.17
C GLY A 172 7.07 3.02 17.89
N ARG A 173 7.90 2.65 18.86
CA ARG A 173 8.83 1.51 18.77
C ARG A 173 9.71 1.59 17.50
N ASN A 174 10.32 2.75 17.28
CA ASN A 174 11.37 3.00 16.30
C ASN A 174 12.64 3.51 17.01
N GLN A 175 13.67 3.86 16.25
CA GLN A 175 14.98 4.30 16.75
C GLN A 175 15.23 5.79 16.44
N ILE A 176 14.16 6.58 16.48
CA ILE A 176 14.13 8.00 16.12
C ILE A 176 14.67 8.83 17.28
N GLN A 177 15.55 9.80 16.97
CA GLN A 177 16.11 10.74 17.96
C GLN A 177 15.80 12.19 17.60
N ASP A 178 15.84 12.52 16.31
CA ASP A 178 15.50 13.85 15.80
C ASP A 178 14.04 13.88 15.31
N ILE A 179 13.22 14.64 16.02
CA ILE A 179 11.81 14.90 15.69
C ILE A 179 11.56 16.30 15.13
N SER A 180 12.62 17.05 14.84
CA SER A 180 12.48 18.37 14.23
C SER A 180 11.67 18.40 12.92
N PRO A 181 11.67 17.35 12.06
CA PRO A 181 10.82 17.32 10.87
C PRO A 181 9.32 17.41 11.17
N LEU A 182 8.89 16.95 12.36
CA LEU A 182 7.47 16.89 12.72
C LEU A 182 6.87 18.26 13.05
N ALA A 183 7.69 19.27 13.37
CA ALA A 183 7.21 20.61 13.73
C ALA A 183 6.48 21.36 12.59
N THR A 184 6.53 20.82 11.36
CA THR A 184 5.83 21.35 10.18
C THR A 184 4.42 20.77 10.00
N LEU A 185 4.06 19.74 10.78
CA LEU A 185 2.81 18.99 10.65
C LEU A 185 1.69 19.65 11.47
N GLU A 186 1.33 20.88 11.11
CA GLU A 186 0.40 21.72 11.89
C GLU A 186 -1.02 21.13 12.03
N ASN A 187 -1.43 20.25 11.10
CA ASN A 187 -2.72 19.57 11.13
C ASN A 187 -2.71 18.27 11.96
N LEU A 188 -1.58 17.91 12.57
CA LEU A 188 -1.45 16.65 13.28
C LEU A 188 -2.24 16.69 14.59
N GLU A 189 -3.26 15.85 14.69
CA GLU A 189 -4.12 15.76 15.87
C GLU A 189 -3.62 14.69 16.85
N THR A 190 -3.06 13.59 16.35
CA THR A 190 -2.55 12.49 17.19
C THR A 190 -1.19 12.01 16.71
N LEU A 191 -0.24 11.94 17.65
CA LEU A 191 1.12 11.50 17.42
C LEU A 191 1.54 10.46 18.46
N HIS A 192 1.89 9.25 18.02
CA HIS A 192 2.47 8.22 18.87
C HIS A 192 3.99 8.13 18.67
N LEU A 193 4.74 8.37 19.73
CA LEU A 193 6.20 8.26 19.84
C LEU A 193 6.64 7.29 20.94
N GLY A 194 5.71 6.56 21.55
CA GLY A 194 6.01 5.61 22.63
C GLY A 194 7.11 4.61 22.26
N LEU A 195 8.00 4.32 23.21
CA LEU A 195 9.14 3.41 23.03
C LEU A 195 10.12 3.87 21.92
N THR A 196 10.30 5.17 21.75
CA THR A 196 11.40 5.76 20.97
C THR A 196 12.45 6.38 21.91
N PRO A 197 13.74 6.48 21.50
CA PRO A 197 14.79 7.05 22.34
C PRO A 197 14.81 8.59 22.33
N ILE A 198 13.64 9.22 22.43
CA ILE A 198 13.48 10.68 22.47
C ILE A 198 13.53 11.13 23.94
N SER A 199 14.11 12.29 24.21
CA SER A 199 14.13 12.87 25.56
C SER A 199 12.91 13.77 25.81
N GLN A 200 12.49 13.89 27.08
CA GLN A 200 11.38 14.77 27.47
C GLN A 200 11.53 16.22 26.96
N PRO A 201 12.70 16.88 27.00
CA PRO A 201 12.84 18.23 26.46
C PRO A 201 12.53 18.35 24.96
N ASN A 202 12.82 17.32 24.16
CA ASN A 202 12.46 17.30 22.74
C ASN A 202 10.94 17.16 22.56
N ILE A 203 10.28 16.37 23.42
CA ILE A 203 8.82 16.25 23.44
C ILE A 203 8.17 17.58 23.82
N ASP A 204 8.65 18.25 24.88
CA ASP A 204 8.15 19.56 25.30
C ASP A 204 8.33 20.61 24.20
N TRP A 205 9.48 20.60 23.53
CA TRP A 205 9.73 21.44 22.36
C TRP A 205 8.73 21.16 21.25
N LEU A 206 8.49 19.91 20.88
CA LEU A 206 7.55 19.57 19.81
C LEU A 206 6.11 19.95 20.20
N GLN A 207 5.71 19.72 21.45
CA GLN A 207 4.41 20.12 21.97
C GLN A 207 4.21 21.64 21.89
N SER A 208 5.27 22.45 22.09
CA SER A 208 5.21 23.90 21.89
C SER A 208 4.99 24.32 20.43
N LYS A 209 5.38 23.46 19.46
CA LYS A 209 5.16 23.68 18.03
C LYS A 209 3.80 23.18 17.57
N LEU A 210 3.29 22.12 18.20
CA LEU A 210 2.02 21.47 17.86
C LEU A 210 1.08 21.49 19.07
N PRO A 211 0.59 22.67 19.51
CA PRO A 211 -0.15 22.80 20.77
C PRO A 211 -1.47 22.02 20.81
N ASN A 212 -2.05 21.71 19.64
CA ASN A 212 -3.31 20.97 19.52
C ASN A 212 -3.09 19.46 19.28
N CYS A 213 -1.85 19.03 19.11
CA CYS A 213 -1.52 17.63 18.88
C CYS A 213 -1.48 16.87 20.20
N TRP A 214 -2.20 15.75 20.27
CA TRP A 214 -2.04 14.79 21.36
C TRP A 214 -0.80 13.93 21.09
N ILE A 215 0.29 14.24 21.80
CA ILE A 215 1.54 13.47 21.76
C ILE A 215 1.51 12.37 22.84
N ILE A 216 1.73 11.12 22.44
CA ILE A 216 1.81 9.94 23.30
C ILE A 216 3.24 9.41 23.23
N TYR A 217 3.98 9.49 24.34
CA TYR A 217 5.43 9.19 24.42
C TYR A 217 5.74 8.35 25.66
#